data_AF-A0A9Q3D527-F1
#
_entry.id   AF-A0A9Q3D527-F1
#
_cell.length_a   1.000
_cell.length_b   1.000
_cell.length_c   1.000
_cell.angle_alpha   90.00
_cell.angle_beta   90.00
_cell.angle_gamma   90.00
#
_symmetry.space_group_name_H-M   'P 1'
#
loop_
_entity.id
_entity.type
_entity.pdbx_description
1 polymer ?
#
loop_
_entity_poly.entity_id
_entity_poly.type
_entity_poly.pdbx_seq_one_letter_code
_entity_poly.pdbx_strand_id
1 'polypeptide(L)'
;MWKRVWETASKCIAEAKEYNKKREKEVEVKLTEEFSRKHPVFPVSLIKPYFQMGEDMFPSRKNTTTTPDIVEVKDSPGPVKKIIKARKIRLNGKDQRKYFVRFKNQTADKDKSLAEISIPDDKPHLRRFRTSRREEQYHK
;
A
#
# COMPACT_ATOMS: atom_id res chain seq x y z
N MET A 1 24.12 50.33 13.41
CA MET A 1 22.78 49.68 13.28
C MET A 1 22.79 48.25 13.83
N TRP A 2 23.73 47.40 13.43
CA TRP A 2 23.81 45.98 13.81
C TRP A 2 24.05 45.66 15.30
N LYS A 3 24.74 46.52 16.06
CA LYS A 3 24.95 46.32 17.51
C LYS A 3 23.64 46.27 18.31
N ARG A 4 22.70 47.17 18.00
CA ARG A 4 21.40 47.21 18.68
C ARG A 4 20.56 45.95 18.42
N VAL A 5 20.64 45.41 17.20
CA VAL A 5 19.94 44.18 16.80
C VAL A 5 20.49 42.97 17.55
N TRP A 6 21.81 42.92 17.75
CA TRP A 6 22.44 41.84 18.51
C TRP A 6 22.10 41.92 20.01
N GLU A 7 22.11 43.12 20.59
CA GLU A 7 21.73 43.34 21.99
C GLU A 7 20.27 42.97 22.28
N THR A 8 19.33 43.29 21.38
CA THR A 8 17.94 42.85 21.52
C THR A 8 17.79 41.35 21.38
N ALA A 9 18.45 40.73 20.39
CA ALA A 9 18.42 39.28 20.23
C ALA A 9 18.97 38.54 21.47
N SER A 10 20.08 39.02 22.05
CA SER A 10 20.65 38.45 23.28
C SER A 10 19.71 38.56 24.48
N LYS A 11 18.99 39.69 24.63
CA LYS A 11 17.99 39.85 25.69
C LYS A 11 16.83 38.88 25.54
N CYS A 12 16.28 38.74 24.34
CA CYS A 12 15.18 37.79 24.08
C CYS A 12 15.58 36.34 24.37
N ILE A 13 16.82 35.96 24.05
CA ILE A 13 17.34 34.60 24.36
C ILE A 13 17.47 34.39 25.87
N ALA A 14 17.91 35.40 26.63
CA ALA A 14 18.02 35.30 28.08
C ALA A 14 16.64 35.15 28.75
N GLU A 15 15.66 35.94 28.31
CA GLU A 15 14.29 35.89 28.81
C GLU A 15 13.61 34.54 28.54
N ALA A 16 13.80 34.00 27.32
CA ALA A 16 13.29 32.66 26.97
C ALA A 16 13.88 31.54 27.83
N LYS A 17 15.17 31.63 28.18
CA LYS A 17 15.82 30.66 29.08
C LYS A 17 15.27 30.71 30.49
N GLU A 18 15.00 31.91 31.01
CA GLU A 18 14.44 32.09 32.34
C GLU A 18 13.00 31.58 32.43
N TYR A 19 12.19 31.86 31.40
CA TYR A 19 10.83 31.33 31.28
C TYR A 19 10.80 29.79 31.29
N ASN A 20 11.66 29.14 30.51
CA ASN A 20 11.75 27.67 30.49
C ASN A 20 12.19 27.10 31.83
N LYS A 21 13.16 27.73 32.50
CA LYS A 21 13.61 27.32 33.84
C LYS A 21 12.52 27.44 34.89
N LYS A 22 11.66 28.45 34.81
CA LYS A 22 10.50 28.59 35.71
C LYS A 22 9.45 27.52 35.44
N ARG A 23 9.17 27.24 34.16
CA ARG A 23 8.22 26.20 33.74
C ARG A 23 8.62 24.80 34.21
N GLU A 24 9.91 24.44 34.12
CA GLU A 24 10.39 23.14 34.60
C GLU A 24 10.17 22.94 36.11
N LYS A 25 10.33 24.00 36.92
CA LYS A 25 10.10 23.92 38.37
C LYS A 25 8.62 23.79 38.77
N GLU A 26 7.70 24.32 37.96
CA GLU A 26 6.26 24.31 38.25
C GLU A 26 5.59 22.98 37.86
N VAL A 27 6.23 22.19 36.98
CA VAL A 27 5.73 20.88 36.53
C VAL A 27 6.17 19.73 37.45
N GLU A 28 7.11 19.97 38.37
CA GLU A 28 7.44 19.02 39.43
C GLU A 28 6.36 19.03 40.52
N VAL A 29 5.29 18.27 40.29
CA VAL A 29 4.33 17.87 41.32
C VAL A 29 5.09 17.06 42.38
N LYS A 30 5.44 17.70 43.49
CA LYS A 30 6.06 17.02 44.65
C LYS A 30 5.03 16.11 45.32
N LEU A 31 4.97 14.86 44.90
CA LEU A 31 4.24 13.81 45.59
C LEU A 31 4.90 13.59 46.97
N THR A 32 4.10 13.58 48.04
CA THR A 32 4.59 13.19 49.38
C THR A 32 5.07 11.74 49.37
N GLU A 33 6.01 11.39 50.24
CA GLU A 33 6.69 10.08 50.25
C GLU A 33 5.71 8.89 50.34
N GLU A 34 4.55 9.09 50.97
CA GLU A 34 3.50 8.08 51.11
C GLU A 34 2.74 7.78 49.80
N PHE A 35 2.68 8.76 48.88
CA PHE A 35 1.95 8.65 47.61
C PHE A 35 2.82 8.17 46.44
N SER A 36 4.15 8.21 46.56
CA SER A 36 5.07 7.70 45.52
C SER A 36 5.18 6.18 45.51
N ARG A 37 4.90 5.52 46.64
CA ARG A 37 5.06 4.06 46.82
C ARG A 37 3.82 3.25 46.43
N LYS A 38 2.66 3.90 46.22
CA LYS A 38 1.42 3.23 45.84
C LYS A 38 1.18 3.44 44.35
N HIS A 39 0.94 2.37 43.60
CA HIS A 39 0.40 2.51 42.25
C HIS A 39 -0.92 3.27 42.34
N PRO A 40 -1.21 4.26 41.49
CA PRO A 40 -2.52 4.87 41.46
C PRO A 40 -3.54 3.77 41.19
N VAL A 41 -4.36 3.43 42.18
CA VAL A 41 -5.43 2.47 42.03
C VAL A 41 -6.65 3.26 41.59
N PHE A 42 -6.99 3.13 40.30
CA PHE A 42 -8.22 3.69 39.78
C PHE A 42 -9.40 3.14 40.59
N PRO A 43 -10.35 3.97 41.03
CA PRO A 43 -11.48 3.50 41.77
C PRO A 43 -12.26 2.48 40.92
N VAL A 44 -12.53 1.32 41.51
CA VAL A 44 -13.26 0.20 40.91
C VAL A 44 -14.67 0.58 40.42
N SER A 45 -15.19 1.73 40.85
CA SER A 45 -16.44 2.33 40.36
C SER A 45 -16.36 2.91 38.94
N LEU A 46 -15.15 3.08 38.37
CA LEU A 46 -14.95 3.46 36.98
C LEU A 46 -14.88 2.24 36.03
N ILE A 47 -14.98 1.02 36.56
CA ILE A 47 -15.07 -0.18 35.73
C ILE A 47 -16.47 -0.21 35.12
N LYS A 48 -16.53 0.04 33.81
CA LYS A 48 -17.78 -0.01 33.06
C LYS A 48 -18.29 -1.45 33.04
N PRO A 49 -19.50 -1.74 33.55
CA PRO A 49 -20.03 -3.09 33.49
C PRO A 49 -20.27 -3.50 32.03
N TYR A 50 -19.65 -4.60 31.61
CA TYR A 50 -19.89 -5.19 30.30
C TYR A 50 -21.13 -6.08 30.38
N PHE A 51 -22.29 -5.53 29.99
CA PHE A 51 -23.49 -6.33 29.81
C PHE A 51 -23.44 -7.08 28.48
N GLN A 52 -23.92 -8.33 28.47
CA GLN A 52 -24.16 -9.04 27.21
C GLN A 52 -25.25 -8.29 26.44
N MET A 53 -24.88 -7.81 25.25
CA MET A 53 -25.75 -6.98 24.42
C MET A 53 -26.78 -7.88 23.74
N GLY A 54 -27.98 -7.97 24.32
CA GLY A 54 -29.11 -8.68 23.70
C GLY A 54 -29.60 -7.98 22.44
N GLU A 55 -30.19 -8.74 21.53
CA GLU A 55 -30.71 -8.26 20.23
C GLU A 55 -31.81 -7.18 20.41
N ASP A 56 -32.55 -7.24 21.54
CA ASP A 56 -33.58 -6.26 21.91
C ASP A 56 -33.04 -4.84 22.16
N MET A 57 -31.80 -4.71 22.65
CA MET A 57 -31.21 -3.39 22.92
C MET A 57 -30.66 -2.72 21.65
N PHE A 58 -30.38 -3.51 20.60
CA PHE A 58 -29.80 -3.01 19.36
C PHE A 58 -30.43 -3.69 18.14
N PRO A 59 -31.70 -3.37 17.83
CA PRO A 59 -32.46 -3.99 16.73
C PRO A 59 -31.84 -3.74 15.34
N SER A 60 -30.89 -2.81 15.23
CA SER A 60 -30.12 -2.53 14.01
C SER A 60 -28.91 -3.46 13.81
N ARG A 61 -28.50 -4.23 14.82
CA ARG A 61 -27.42 -5.24 14.71
C ARG A 61 -27.92 -6.57 14.15
N LYS A 62 -28.87 -6.53 13.21
CA LYS A 62 -29.27 -7.74 12.50
C LYS A 62 -28.03 -8.27 11.79
N ASN A 63 -27.71 -9.54 12.01
CA ASN A 63 -26.58 -10.24 11.40
C ASN A 63 -26.80 -10.40 9.89
N THR A 64 -26.82 -9.30 9.13
CA THR A 64 -26.76 -9.38 7.68
C THR A 64 -25.30 -9.58 7.32
N THR A 65 -24.85 -10.83 7.42
CA THR A 65 -23.61 -11.25 6.78
C THR A 65 -23.83 -11.13 5.28
N THR A 66 -23.64 -9.93 4.73
CA THR A 66 -23.58 -9.74 3.29
C THR A 66 -22.25 -10.31 2.84
N THR A 67 -22.20 -11.62 2.58
CA THR A 67 -21.10 -12.21 1.83
C THR A 67 -21.09 -11.56 0.45
N PRO A 68 -19.99 -10.89 0.05
CA PRO A 68 -19.91 -10.38 -1.31
C PRO A 68 -19.97 -11.55 -2.28
N ASP A 69 -20.82 -11.46 -3.30
CA ASP A 69 -20.84 -12.44 -4.38
C ASP A 69 -19.46 -12.47 -5.04
N ILE A 70 -18.85 -13.65 -5.05
CA ILE A 70 -17.60 -13.89 -5.75
C ILE A 70 -17.91 -13.86 -7.25
N VAL A 71 -17.66 -12.72 -7.88
CA VAL A 71 -17.78 -12.60 -9.34
C VAL A 71 -16.65 -13.42 -9.96
N GLU A 72 -17.00 -14.56 -10.55
CA GLU A 72 -16.09 -15.32 -11.40
C GLU A 72 -15.68 -14.44 -12.59
N VAL A 73 -14.48 -13.88 -12.52
CA VAL A 73 -13.91 -13.11 -13.62
C VAL A 73 -13.69 -14.07 -14.78
N LYS A 74 -14.60 -14.06 -15.76
CA LYS A 74 -14.42 -14.80 -17.01
C LYS A 74 -13.04 -14.47 -17.57
N ASP A 75 -12.19 -15.48 -17.69
CA ASP A 75 -10.82 -15.41 -18.24
C ASP A 75 -10.83 -15.15 -19.76
N SER A 76 -11.66 -14.22 -20.23
CA SER A 76 -11.52 -13.68 -21.56
C SER A 76 -10.13 -13.03 -21.66
N PRO A 77 -9.32 -13.40 -22.66
CA PRO A 77 -8.01 -12.83 -22.82
C PRO A 77 -8.18 -11.33 -23.05
N GLY A 78 -7.72 -10.53 -22.09
CA GLY A 78 -7.74 -9.08 -22.19
C GLY A 78 -6.90 -8.58 -23.38
N PRO A 79 -6.90 -7.27 -23.66
CA PRO A 79 -6.12 -6.72 -24.76
C PRO A 79 -4.62 -6.98 -24.56
N VAL A 80 -3.91 -7.28 -25.64
CA VAL A 80 -2.48 -7.57 -25.62
C VAL A 80 -1.68 -6.31 -25.28
N LYS A 81 -0.68 -6.46 -24.39
CA LYS A 81 0.29 -5.40 -24.08
C LYS A 81 1.51 -5.50 -24.98
N LYS A 82 2.19 -6.66 -24.96
CA LYS A 82 3.39 -6.93 -25.76
C LYS A 82 3.67 -8.41 -25.92
N ILE A 83 4.41 -8.75 -26.97
CA ILE A 83 4.98 -10.09 -27.18
C ILE A 83 6.40 -10.09 -26.63
N ILE A 84 6.73 -11.10 -25.82
CA ILE A 84 8.03 -11.17 -25.11
C ILE A 84 8.99 -12.09 -25.85
N LYS A 85 8.52 -13.27 -26.28
CA LYS A 85 9.35 -14.29 -26.92
C LYS A 85 8.58 -14.99 -28.03
N ALA A 86 9.31 -15.53 -28.98
CA ALA A 86 8.78 -16.45 -29.98
C ALA A 86 9.52 -17.79 -29.83
N ARG A 87 8.79 -18.90 -29.97
CA ARG A 87 9.32 -20.27 -29.96
C ARG A 87 8.76 -21.02 -31.15
N LYS A 88 9.62 -21.74 -31.88
CA LYS A 88 9.20 -22.69 -32.91
C LYS A 88 8.93 -24.04 -32.26
N ILE A 89 7.77 -24.63 -32.54
CA ILE A 89 7.32 -25.91 -31.98
C ILE A 89 6.79 -26.76 -33.13
N ARG A 90 7.15 -28.04 -33.16
CA ARG A 90 6.58 -28.99 -34.12
C ARG A 90 5.36 -29.67 -33.49
N LEU A 91 4.18 -29.40 -34.02
CA LEU A 91 2.91 -29.99 -33.58
C LEU A 91 2.30 -30.74 -34.76
N ASN A 92 1.96 -32.01 -34.57
CA ASN A 92 1.38 -32.88 -35.60
C ASN A 92 2.20 -32.88 -36.91
N GLY A 93 3.52 -32.97 -36.79
CA GLY A 93 4.46 -32.95 -37.92
C GLY A 93 4.67 -31.59 -38.59
N LYS A 94 3.85 -30.58 -38.27
CA LYS A 94 3.94 -29.23 -38.81
C LYS A 94 4.70 -28.30 -37.88
N ASP A 95 5.60 -27.52 -38.46
CA ASP A 95 6.33 -26.48 -37.73
C ASP A 95 5.44 -25.25 -37.54
N GLN A 96 5.12 -24.93 -36.28
CA GLN A 96 4.33 -23.76 -35.90
C GLN A 96 5.14 -22.82 -35.01
N ARG A 97 4.94 -21.51 -35.16
CA ARG A 97 5.49 -20.50 -34.25
C ARG A 97 4.45 -20.17 -33.18
N LYS A 98 4.86 -20.26 -31.92
CA LYS A 98 4.11 -19.74 -30.77
C LYS A 98 4.78 -18.49 -30.23
N TYR A 99 3.98 -17.56 -29.76
CA TYR A 99 4.41 -16.31 -29.18
C TYR A 99 4.00 -16.27 -27.70
N PHE A 100 4.92 -15.86 -26.84
CA PHE A 100 4.66 -15.64 -25.42
C PHE A 100 4.15 -14.22 -25.23
N VAL A 101 2.88 -14.09 -24.87
CA VAL A 101 2.12 -12.84 -24.90
C VAL A 101 1.83 -12.38 -23.48
N ARG A 102 2.09 -11.09 -23.23
CA ARG A 102 1.69 -10.40 -22.01
C ARG A 102 0.45 -9.56 -22.25
N PHE A 103 -0.55 -9.74 -21.43
CA PHE A 103 -1.81 -8.99 -21.51
C PHE A 103 -1.74 -7.69 -20.71
N LYS A 104 -2.59 -6.72 -21.07
CA LYS A 104 -2.75 -5.48 -20.30
C LYS A 104 -3.47 -5.80 -19.01
N ASN A 105 -3.10 -5.10 -17.93
CA ASN A 105 -3.73 -5.22 -16.61
C ASN A 105 -3.69 -6.63 -16.00
N GLN A 106 -2.81 -7.49 -16.51
CA GLN A 106 -2.57 -8.82 -15.97
C GLN A 106 -1.11 -8.94 -15.51
N THR A 107 -0.91 -9.66 -14.42
CA THR A 107 0.41 -9.99 -13.87
C THR A 107 1.13 -10.98 -14.78
N ALA A 108 2.46 -11.04 -14.68
CA ALA A 108 3.31 -11.93 -15.47
C ALA A 108 2.92 -13.42 -15.35
N ASP A 109 2.29 -13.82 -14.25
CA ASP A 109 1.84 -15.20 -14.02
C ASP A 109 0.71 -15.62 -14.99
N LYS A 110 -0.01 -14.65 -15.56
CA LYS A 110 -1.09 -14.87 -16.53
C LYS A 110 -0.61 -14.79 -17.98
N ASP A 111 0.69 -14.67 -18.24
CA ASP A 111 1.25 -14.65 -19.59
C ASP A 111 1.02 -16.02 -20.27
N LYS A 112 0.52 -16.02 -21.52
CA LYS A 112 0.16 -17.26 -22.25
C LYS A 112 0.96 -17.42 -23.54
N SER A 113 1.22 -18.67 -23.91
CA SER A 113 1.86 -19.03 -25.19
C SER A 113 0.79 -19.32 -26.24
N LEU A 114 0.62 -18.40 -27.18
CA LEU A 114 -0.45 -18.41 -28.18
C LEU A 114 0.10 -18.62 -29.59
N ALA A 115 -0.72 -19.20 -30.46
CA ALA A 115 -0.43 -19.28 -31.90
C ALA A 115 -0.70 -17.91 -32.55
N GLU A 116 -0.11 -17.66 -33.73
CA GLU A 116 -0.29 -16.37 -34.44
C GLU A 116 -1.78 -16.01 -34.63
N ILE A 117 -2.60 -17.00 -34.98
CA ILE A 117 -4.04 -16.84 -35.24
C ILE A 117 -4.86 -16.52 -33.98
N SER A 118 -4.42 -16.99 -32.81
CA SER A 118 -5.19 -16.88 -31.57
C SER A 118 -4.87 -15.62 -30.76
N ILE A 119 -4.04 -14.73 -31.29
CA ILE A 119 -3.65 -13.47 -30.64
C ILE A 119 -4.66 -12.38 -31.03
N PRO A 120 -5.32 -11.72 -30.06
CA PRO A 120 -6.18 -10.57 -30.37
C PRO A 120 -5.35 -9.39 -30.90
N ASP A 121 -5.79 -8.77 -32.00
CA ASP A 121 -5.15 -7.60 -32.61
C ASP A 121 -3.64 -7.80 -32.88
N ASP A 122 -3.32 -8.92 -33.54
CA ASP A 122 -2.00 -9.54 -33.69
C ASP A 122 -0.96 -8.72 -34.47
N LYS A 123 -1.35 -8.15 -35.62
CA LYS A 123 -0.45 -7.50 -36.60
C LYS A 123 0.45 -6.40 -36.01
N PRO A 124 -0.07 -5.38 -35.29
CA PRO A 124 0.78 -4.30 -34.76
C PRO A 124 1.78 -4.83 -33.73
N HIS A 125 1.36 -5.76 -32.87
CA HIS A 125 2.22 -6.34 -31.83
C HIS A 125 3.32 -7.23 -32.42
N LEU A 126 3.00 -8.04 -33.43
CA LEU A 126 3.97 -8.86 -34.15
C LEU A 126 5.00 -8.00 -34.91
N ARG A 127 4.55 -6.92 -35.57
CA ARG A 127 5.46 -6.01 -36.28
C ARG A 127 6.45 -5.33 -35.33
N ARG A 128 5.96 -4.84 -34.19
CA ARG A 128 6.82 -4.23 -33.15
C ARG A 128 7.85 -5.24 -32.63
N PHE A 129 7.42 -6.46 -32.29
CA PHE A 129 8.31 -7.52 -31.81
C PHE A 129 9.38 -7.92 -32.85
N ARG A 130 9.01 -8.03 -34.14
CA ARG A 130 9.96 -8.32 -35.22
C ARG A 130 10.97 -7.19 -35.45
N THR A 131 10.60 -5.96 -35.13
CA THR A 131 11.49 -4.79 -35.26
C THR A 131 12.47 -4.74 -34.09
N SER A 132 11.96 -4.85 -32.86
CA SER A 132 12.82 -4.88 -31.66
C SER A 132 13.81 -6.05 -31.68
N ARG A 133 13.40 -7.22 -32.19
CA ARG A 133 14.31 -8.36 -32.34
C ARG A 133 15.44 -8.14 -33.33
N ARG A 134 15.21 -7.36 -34.40
CA ARG A 134 16.26 -7.00 -35.34
C ARG A 134 17.23 -6.02 -34.68
N GLU A 135 16.71 -4.99 -34.01
CA GLU A 135 17.52 -4.02 -33.26
C GLU A 135 18.41 -4.69 -32.21
N GLU A 136 17.86 -5.63 -31.41
CA GLU A 136 18.63 -6.42 -30.44
C GLU A 136 19.78 -7.23 -31.06
N GLN A 137 19.67 -7.63 -32.33
CA GLN A 137 20.74 -8.36 -33.02
C GLN A 137 21.87 -7.45 -33.49
N TYR A 138 21.57 -6.20 -33.86
CA TYR A 138 22.57 -5.23 -34.31
C TYR A 138 23.32 -4.55 -33.15
N HIS A 139 22.73 -4.49 -31.96
CA HIS A 139 23.34 -3.90 -30.76
C HIS A 139 24.11 -4.90 -29.89
N LYS A 140 24.31 -6.13 -30.37
CA LYS A 140 25.16 -7.16 -29.74
C LYS A 140 26.46 -7.30 -30.48
#